data_AF-A0A381ZSB2-F1
#
_entry.id   AF-A0A381ZSB2-F1
#
_cell.length_a   1.000
_cell.length_b   1.000
_cell.length_c   1.000
_cell.angle_alpha   90.00
_cell.angle_beta   90.00
_cell.angle_gamma   90.00
#
_symmetry.space_group_name_H-M   'P 1'
#
loop_
_entity.id
_entity.type
_entity.pdbx_description
1 polymer ?
#
loop_
_entity_poly.entity_id
_entity_poly.type
_entity_poly.pdbx_seq_one_letter_code
_entity_poly.pdbx_strand_id
1 'polypeptide(L)'
;RRTVRQYERAGVAAIHIEDQESPKRCGHLDDKKVISTEDMVQKIRAAVDARTDDDFTIIVRTDSIAVTGWDDAMHRCDEYVKAGADVLFVEALRTPEEVERAAKNLDIPLLFNFVESGKSPLLSAIELEKLGFKIVIYPASALLSVTHVVGQVMAQLKKTGTTAHLMDNMVSLGDCFEAMGLSSMLAEDAQFAQPSVGV
;
A
#
# COMPACT_ATOMS: atom_id res chain seq x y z
N ARG A 1 -2.02 18.89 6.36
CA ARG A 1 -2.88 19.87 5.64
C ARG A 1 -2.73 19.86 4.11
N ARG A 2 -1.78 20.58 3.48
CA ARG A 2 -1.71 20.67 1.98
C ARG A 2 -1.72 19.31 1.30
N THR A 3 -0.93 18.36 1.81
CA THR A 3 -0.84 16.99 1.28
C THR A 3 -2.19 16.27 1.24
N VAL A 4 -2.95 16.31 2.35
CA VAL A 4 -4.29 15.70 2.46
C VAL A 4 -5.21 16.21 1.35
N ARG A 5 -5.38 17.53 1.27
CA ARG A 5 -6.26 18.17 0.27
C ARG A 5 -5.86 17.87 -1.17
N GLN A 6 -4.56 17.71 -1.44
CA GLN A 6 -4.09 17.39 -2.79
C GLN A 6 -4.37 15.94 -3.16
N TYR A 7 -4.22 15.00 -2.22
CA TYR A 7 -4.57 13.60 -2.45
C TYR A 7 -6.08 13.40 -2.60
N GLU A 8 -6.89 14.00 -1.74
CA GLU A 8 -8.36 14.01 -1.88
C GLU A 8 -8.77 14.56 -3.25
N ARG A 9 -8.25 15.73 -3.64
CA ARG A 9 -8.55 16.33 -4.95
C ARG A 9 -8.11 15.46 -6.13
N ALA A 10 -7.08 14.64 -5.95
CA ALA A 10 -6.61 13.71 -6.98
C ALA A 10 -7.46 12.41 -7.05
N GLY A 11 -8.50 12.27 -6.22
CA GLY A 11 -9.38 11.10 -6.18
C GLY A 11 -8.79 9.91 -5.40
N VAL A 12 -7.81 10.15 -4.54
CA VAL A 12 -7.29 9.09 -3.64
C VAL A 12 -8.30 8.83 -2.53
N ALA A 13 -8.56 7.56 -2.23
CA ALA A 13 -9.52 7.15 -1.19
C ALA A 13 -8.92 7.14 0.23
N ALA A 14 -7.61 6.88 0.35
CA ALA A 14 -6.94 6.78 1.64
C ALA A 14 -5.47 7.17 1.53
N ILE A 15 -4.92 7.72 2.62
CA ILE A 15 -3.48 7.91 2.79
C ILE A 15 -3.02 7.29 4.10
N HIS A 16 -1.74 6.93 4.15
CA HIS A 16 -1.10 6.63 5.43
C HIS A 16 -0.05 7.69 5.78
N ILE A 17 -0.04 8.11 7.04
CA ILE A 17 0.95 9.02 7.62
C ILE A 17 1.72 8.28 8.72
N GLU A 18 3.03 8.54 8.83
CA GLU A 18 3.91 7.78 9.72
C GLU A 18 4.67 8.64 10.73
N ASP A 19 5.09 7.97 11.80
CA ASP A 19 5.85 8.55 12.92
C ASP A 19 7.37 8.48 12.73
N GLN A 20 7.88 8.05 11.57
CA GLN A 20 9.32 8.11 11.32
C GLN A 20 9.85 9.55 11.23
N GLU A 21 11.08 9.74 11.70
CA GLU A 21 11.87 10.93 11.40
C GLU A 21 12.22 10.98 9.89
N SER A 22 12.25 12.19 9.33
CA SER A 22 12.65 12.39 7.93
C SER A 22 14.18 12.52 7.81
N PRO A 23 14.81 11.93 6.78
CA PRO A 23 14.22 11.10 5.73
C PRO A 23 13.88 9.70 6.23
N LYS A 24 12.68 9.23 5.87
CA LYS A 24 12.18 7.89 6.23
C LYS A 24 12.99 6.76 5.61
N ARG A 25 12.97 5.61 6.27
CA ARG A 25 13.50 4.33 5.77
C ARG A 25 12.37 3.32 5.59
N CYS A 26 12.63 2.29 4.79
CA CYS A 26 11.68 1.18 4.66
C CYS A 26 11.47 0.52 6.02
N GLY A 27 10.23 0.16 6.37
CA GLY A 27 9.85 -0.43 7.66
C GLY A 27 10.58 -1.72 8.02
N HIS A 28 11.12 -2.44 7.03
CA HIS A 28 11.89 -3.65 7.24
C HIS A 28 13.40 -3.43 7.37
N LEU A 29 13.91 -2.20 7.19
CA LEU A 29 15.31 -1.86 7.41
C LEU A 29 15.59 -1.52 8.90
N ASP A 30 16.85 -1.63 9.30
CA ASP A 30 17.33 -1.24 10.63
C ASP A 30 17.63 0.28 10.70
N ASP A 31 17.97 0.77 11.91
CA ASP A 31 18.34 2.16 12.20
C ASP A 31 17.25 3.20 11.89
N LYS A 32 15.99 2.82 12.12
CA LYS A 32 14.84 3.74 12.09
C LYS A 32 14.81 4.61 13.34
N LYS A 33 14.28 5.82 13.19
CA LYS A 33 13.97 6.72 14.30
C LYS A 33 12.53 7.16 14.16
N VAL A 34 11.86 7.32 15.30
CA VAL A 34 10.50 7.83 15.36
C VAL A 34 10.47 9.15 16.11
N ILE A 35 9.62 10.07 15.67
CA ILE A 35 9.38 11.35 16.33
C ILE A 35 8.68 11.13 17.68
N SER A 36 8.56 12.21 18.47
CA SER A 36 7.79 12.17 19.71
C SER A 36 6.32 11.81 19.46
N THR A 37 5.68 11.21 20.45
CA THR A 37 4.23 10.89 20.37
C THR A 37 3.43 12.16 20.15
N GLU A 38 3.81 13.26 20.80
CA GLU A 38 3.17 14.57 20.69
C GLU A 38 3.25 15.14 19.27
N ASP A 39 4.43 15.07 18.64
CA ASP A 39 4.61 15.55 17.27
C ASP A 39 3.75 14.74 16.27
N MET A 40 3.67 13.42 16.47
CA MET A 40 2.83 12.58 15.64
C MET A 40 1.33 12.87 15.86
N VAL A 41 0.90 13.07 17.10
CA VAL A 41 -0.48 13.50 17.42
C VAL A 41 -0.83 14.82 16.73
N GLN A 42 0.07 15.80 16.71
CA GLN A 42 -0.17 17.06 16.00
C GLN A 42 -0.27 16.85 14.48
N LYS A 43 0.56 15.95 13.90
CA LYS A 43 0.45 15.58 12.49
C LYS A 43 -0.91 14.95 12.16
N ILE A 44 -1.40 14.03 12.99
CA ILE A 44 -2.69 13.36 12.81
C ILE A 44 -3.82 14.39 12.87
N ARG A 45 -3.85 15.24 13.91
CA ARG A 45 -4.85 16.31 14.03
C ARG A 45 -4.84 17.26 12.84
N ALA A 46 -3.66 17.61 12.33
CA ALA A 46 -3.52 18.45 11.13
C ALA A 46 -3.86 17.72 9.82
N ALA A 47 -3.95 16.39 9.82
CA ALA A 47 -4.46 15.61 8.70
C ALA A 47 -6.00 15.55 8.76
N VAL A 48 -6.56 15.22 9.92
CA VAL A 48 -8.00 15.17 10.17
C VAL A 48 -8.67 16.53 9.95
N ASP A 49 -8.11 17.63 10.48
CA ASP A 49 -8.61 19.00 10.23
C ASP A 49 -8.59 19.39 8.73
N ALA A 50 -7.68 18.81 7.96
CA ALA A 50 -7.54 19.16 6.56
C ALA A 50 -8.48 18.38 5.64
N ARG A 51 -9.01 17.25 6.14
CA ARG A 51 -9.93 16.38 5.42
C ARG A 51 -11.22 17.12 5.12
N THR A 52 -11.71 16.97 3.89
CA THR A 52 -12.96 17.60 3.45
C THR A 52 -14.05 16.60 3.08
N ASP A 53 -13.67 15.36 2.78
CA ASP A 53 -14.56 14.25 2.51
C ASP A 53 -14.52 13.28 3.70
N ASP A 54 -15.68 12.99 4.31
CA ASP A 54 -15.76 12.09 5.46
C ASP A 54 -15.42 10.63 5.11
N ASP A 55 -15.51 10.25 3.83
CA ASP A 55 -15.13 8.91 3.35
C ASP A 55 -13.60 8.78 3.11
N PHE A 56 -12.85 9.89 3.15
CA PHE A 56 -11.40 9.86 2.98
C PHE A 56 -10.69 9.32 4.22
N THR A 57 -10.05 8.16 4.07
CA THR A 57 -9.48 7.43 5.21
C THR A 57 -8.05 7.87 5.55
N ILE A 58 -7.80 8.20 6.81
CA ILE A 58 -6.48 8.51 7.37
C ILE A 58 -5.97 7.29 8.14
N ILE A 59 -5.05 6.57 7.53
CA ILE A 59 -4.33 5.45 8.13
C ILE A 59 -3.12 6.00 8.89
N VAL A 60 -2.96 5.62 10.14
CA VAL A 60 -1.78 6.02 10.94
C VAL A 60 -0.84 4.84 11.08
N ARG A 61 0.36 5.01 10.53
CA ARG A 61 1.45 4.05 10.58
C ARG A 61 2.38 4.35 11.74
N THR A 62 2.73 3.32 12.51
CA THR A 62 3.80 3.39 13.51
C THR A 62 4.91 2.40 13.19
N ASP A 63 6.16 2.87 13.25
CA ASP A 63 7.36 2.05 13.14
C ASP A 63 8.02 1.77 14.51
N SER A 64 7.38 2.19 15.60
CA SER A 64 7.97 2.26 16.93
C SER A 64 8.26 0.91 17.57
N ILE A 65 7.57 -0.19 17.18
CA ILE A 65 7.87 -1.54 17.71
C ILE A 65 9.35 -1.88 17.54
N ALA A 66 9.93 -1.57 16.38
CA ALA A 66 11.32 -1.89 16.09
C ALA A 66 12.33 -0.91 16.73
N VAL A 67 11.86 0.19 17.33
CA VAL A 67 12.70 1.30 17.82
C VAL A 67 12.63 1.42 19.35
N THR A 68 11.41 1.50 19.89
CA THR A 68 11.12 1.77 21.31
C THR A 68 10.41 0.60 22.01
N GLY A 69 9.99 -0.41 21.26
CA GLY A 69 9.42 -1.66 21.79
C GLY A 69 7.89 -1.65 21.86
N TRP A 70 7.35 -2.79 22.31
CA TRP A 70 5.91 -3.07 22.26
C TRP A 70 5.07 -2.09 23.07
N ASP A 71 5.42 -1.85 24.34
CA ASP A 71 4.58 -1.09 25.25
C ASP A 71 4.47 0.39 24.82
N ASP A 72 5.58 0.98 24.35
CA ASP A 72 5.57 2.33 23.76
C ASP A 72 4.74 2.37 22.47
N ALA A 73 4.82 1.33 21.62
CA ALA A 73 4.03 1.25 20.40
C ALA A 73 2.52 1.20 20.68
N MET A 74 2.08 0.44 21.70
CA MET A 74 0.67 0.39 22.09
C MET A 74 0.20 1.73 22.67
N HIS A 75 1.02 2.36 23.52
CA HIS A 75 0.72 3.70 24.03
C HIS A 75 0.55 4.73 22.90
N ARG A 76 1.46 4.71 21.92
CA ARG A 76 1.36 5.55 20.70
C ARG A 76 0.08 5.27 19.93
N CYS A 77 -0.28 4.01 19.73
CA CYS A 77 -1.51 3.62 19.05
C CYS A 77 -2.74 4.23 19.74
N ASP A 78 -2.83 4.13 21.07
CA ASP A 78 -3.93 4.73 21.84
C ASP A 78 -4.03 6.25 21.63
N GLU A 79 -2.88 6.95 21.68
CA GLU A 79 -2.83 8.40 21.43
C GLU A 79 -3.19 8.75 19.99
N TYR A 80 -2.83 7.89 19.02
CA TYR A 80 -3.15 8.10 17.60
C TYR A 80 -4.64 7.91 17.32
N VAL A 81 -5.29 6.94 17.98
CA VAL A 81 -6.75 6.78 17.94
C VAL A 81 -7.43 8.01 18.52
N LYS A 82 -7.01 8.49 19.70
CA LYS A 82 -7.55 9.73 20.31
C LYS A 82 -7.33 10.98 19.44
N ALA A 83 -6.28 10.99 18.62
CA ALA A 83 -5.97 12.08 17.70
C ALA A 83 -6.83 12.05 16.42
N GLY A 84 -7.57 10.95 16.16
CA GLY A 84 -8.47 10.80 15.03
C GLY A 84 -7.95 9.90 13.90
N ALA A 85 -7.10 8.92 14.20
CA ALA A 85 -6.79 7.85 13.25
C ALA A 85 -8.07 7.05 12.91
N ASP A 86 -8.30 6.74 11.63
CA ASP A 86 -9.42 5.87 11.22
C ASP A 86 -8.99 4.39 11.15
N VAL A 87 -7.71 4.16 10.83
CA VAL A 87 -7.09 2.84 10.71
C VAL A 87 -5.68 2.91 11.32
N LEU A 88 -5.25 1.85 11.99
CA LEU A 88 -3.86 1.71 12.42
C LEU A 88 -3.09 0.74 11.54
N PHE A 89 -1.85 1.11 11.23
CA PHE A 89 -0.86 0.26 10.60
C PHE A 89 0.35 0.14 11.54
N VAL A 90 0.38 -0.96 12.29
CA VAL A 90 1.50 -1.28 13.19
C VAL A 90 2.56 -2.06 12.43
N GLU A 91 3.69 -1.43 12.13
CA GLU A 91 4.75 -2.05 11.34
C GLU A 91 5.61 -3.01 12.18
N ALA A 92 6.20 -4.00 11.49
CA ALA A 92 7.21 -4.91 12.03
C ALA A 92 6.74 -5.83 13.18
N LEU A 93 5.47 -6.25 13.16
CA LEU A 93 5.01 -7.44 13.89
C LEU A 93 5.75 -8.67 13.34
N ARG A 94 6.50 -9.37 14.18
CA ARG A 94 7.49 -10.39 13.79
C ARG A 94 6.99 -11.82 13.95
N THR A 95 5.96 -12.05 14.77
CA THR A 95 5.41 -13.39 15.01
C THR A 95 3.89 -13.39 14.90
N PRO A 96 3.26 -14.54 14.58
CA PRO A 96 1.80 -14.65 14.59
C PRO A 96 1.17 -14.26 15.93
N GLU A 97 1.86 -14.53 17.05
CA GLU A 97 1.40 -14.15 18.39
C GLU A 97 1.39 -12.63 18.58
N GLU A 98 2.39 -11.91 18.06
CA GLU A 98 2.38 -10.45 18.04
C GLU A 98 1.24 -9.91 17.18
N VAL A 99 0.95 -10.53 16.04
CA VAL A 99 -0.17 -10.16 15.16
C VAL A 99 -1.51 -10.34 15.87
N GLU A 100 -1.72 -11.49 16.52
CA GLU A 100 -2.91 -11.76 17.31
C GLU A 100 -3.04 -10.81 18.50
N ARG A 101 -1.92 -10.52 19.20
CA ARG A 101 -1.90 -9.61 20.34
C ARG A 101 -2.24 -8.18 19.93
N ALA A 102 -1.76 -7.70 18.79
CA ALA A 102 -2.11 -6.38 18.26
C ALA A 102 -3.61 -6.30 17.97
N ALA A 103 -4.18 -7.31 17.31
CA ALA A 103 -5.60 -7.35 16.99
C ALA A 103 -6.52 -7.43 18.21
N LYS A 104 -6.07 -8.07 19.31
CA LYS A 104 -6.82 -8.10 20.57
C LYS A 104 -6.73 -6.80 21.37
N ASN A 105 -5.62 -6.08 21.28
CA ASN A 105 -5.36 -4.90 22.11
C ASN A 105 -5.93 -3.61 21.51
N LEU A 106 -6.15 -3.56 20.20
CA LEU A 106 -6.53 -2.34 19.48
C LEU A 106 -7.96 -2.46 18.94
N ASP A 107 -8.88 -1.67 19.49
CA ASP A 107 -10.29 -1.63 19.08
C ASP A 107 -10.51 -0.62 17.94
N ILE A 108 -9.84 -0.84 16.82
CA ILE A 108 -9.90 -0.02 15.60
C ILE A 108 -9.52 -0.88 14.38
N PRO A 109 -10.00 -0.62 13.15
CA PRO A 109 -9.54 -1.33 11.97
C PRO A 109 -8.01 -1.33 11.84
N LEU A 110 -7.44 -2.51 11.61
CA LEU A 110 -6.01 -2.70 11.44
C LEU A 110 -5.66 -3.05 9.99
N LEU A 111 -4.54 -2.49 9.54
CA LEU A 111 -3.89 -2.80 8.28
C LEU A 111 -2.64 -3.65 8.53
N PHE A 112 -2.54 -4.78 7.83
CA PHE A 112 -1.36 -5.65 7.82
C PHE A 112 -0.52 -5.43 6.55
N ASN A 113 0.78 -5.29 6.71
CA ASN A 113 1.72 -5.12 5.60
C ASN A 113 2.40 -6.44 5.25
N PHE A 114 2.01 -7.05 4.13
CA PHE A 114 2.55 -8.32 3.65
C PHE A 114 3.76 -8.07 2.76
N VAL A 115 4.95 -8.46 3.22
CA VAL A 115 6.21 -8.31 2.47
C VAL A 115 6.98 -9.63 2.47
N GLU A 116 7.15 -10.23 1.29
CA GLU A 116 7.68 -11.59 1.08
C GLU A 116 9.09 -11.80 1.66
N SER A 117 9.94 -10.79 1.53
CA SER A 117 11.32 -10.78 2.04
C SER A 117 11.47 -9.88 3.27
N GLY A 118 10.36 -9.63 3.97
CA GLY A 118 10.30 -8.77 5.15
C GLY A 118 10.59 -9.49 6.46
N LYS A 119 10.27 -8.80 7.56
CA LYS A 119 10.41 -9.32 8.94
C LYS A 119 9.12 -9.91 9.51
N SER A 120 8.01 -9.74 8.82
CA SER A 120 6.68 -10.13 9.29
C SER A 120 6.29 -11.53 8.81
N PRO A 121 5.46 -12.26 9.56
CA PRO A 121 5.00 -13.57 9.15
C PRO A 121 4.12 -13.48 7.88
N LEU A 122 4.22 -14.48 7.00
CA LEU A 122 3.46 -14.54 5.76
C LEU A 122 2.08 -15.17 6.00
N LEU A 123 1.22 -14.45 6.72
CA LEU A 123 -0.16 -14.86 6.97
C LEU A 123 -1.05 -14.51 5.77
N SER A 124 -1.95 -15.41 5.41
CA SER A 124 -2.95 -15.16 4.36
C SER A 124 -3.98 -14.12 4.79
N ALA A 125 -4.63 -13.47 3.82
CA ALA A 125 -5.75 -12.55 4.09
C ALA A 125 -6.86 -13.22 4.91
N ILE A 126 -7.14 -14.51 4.68
CA ILE A 126 -8.16 -15.28 5.41
C ILE A 126 -7.75 -15.49 6.87
N GLU A 127 -6.48 -15.75 7.15
CA GLU A 127 -5.98 -15.88 8.52
C GLU A 127 -6.02 -14.53 9.25
N LEU A 128 -5.60 -13.46 8.57
CA LEU A 128 -5.62 -12.10 9.11
C LEU A 128 -7.05 -11.61 9.40
N GLU A 129 -8.01 -11.92 8.52
CA GLU A 129 -9.43 -11.59 8.71
C GLU A 129 -9.98 -12.26 9.97
N LYS A 130 -9.68 -13.55 10.19
CA LYS A 130 -10.08 -14.28 11.40
C LYS A 130 -9.50 -13.67 12.69
N LEU A 131 -8.33 -13.05 12.60
CA LEU A 131 -7.72 -12.33 13.71
C LEU A 131 -8.32 -10.94 13.94
N GLY A 132 -9.06 -10.39 12.96
CA GLY A 132 -9.75 -9.11 13.08
C GLY A 132 -9.19 -7.97 12.20
N PHE A 133 -8.11 -8.22 11.44
CA PHE A 133 -7.59 -7.25 10.48
C PHE A 133 -8.61 -6.96 9.38
N LYS A 134 -8.66 -5.71 8.92
CA LYS A 134 -9.62 -5.24 7.91
C LYS A 134 -8.98 -4.92 6.57
N ILE A 135 -7.67 -4.68 6.56
CA ILE A 135 -6.91 -4.35 5.36
C ILE A 135 -5.62 -5.17 5.36
N VAL A 136 -5.26 -5.71 4.20
CA VAL A 136 -3.92 -6.24 3.94
C VAL A 136 -3.39 -5.58 2.67
N ILE A 137 -2.13 -5.13 2.71
CA ILE A 137 -1.44 -4.59 1.53
C ILE A 137 -0.33 -5.55 1.09
N TYR A 138 -0.16 -5.65 -0.22
CA TYR A 138 0.88 -6.43 -0.89
C TYR A 138 1.77 -5.48 -1.71
N PRO A 139 2.49 -4.54 -1.05
CA PRO A 139 3.05 -3.38 -1.72
C PRO A 139 4.17 -3.72 -2.72
N ALA A 140 4.85 -4.84 -2.54
CA ALA A 140 6.02 -5.22 -3.32
C ALA A 140 5.78 -6.41 -4.26
N SER A 141 4.75 -7.23 -4.04
CA SER A 141 4.58 -8.53 -4.71
C SER A 141 4.68 -8.43 -6.23
N ALA A 142 3.85 -7.56 -6.84
CA ALA A 142 3.85 -7.35 -8.29
C ALA A 142 5.19 -6.80 -8.79
N LEU A 143 5.80 -5.84 -8.08
CA LEU A 143 7.07 -5.25 -8.45
C LEU A 143 8.20 -6.29 -8.41
N LEU A 144 8.25 -7.13 -7.38
CA LEU A 144 9.24 -8.19 -7.24
C LEU A 144 9.06 -9.24 -8.34
N SER A 145 7.82 -9.65 -8.64
CA SER A 145 7.53 -10.57 -9.74
C SER A 145 7.95 -10.02 -11.11
N VAL A 146 7.57 -8.78 -11.43
CA VAL A 146 7.93 -8.12 -12.69
C VAL A 146 9.45 -7.97 -12.80
N THR A 147 10.12 -7.56 -11.73
CA THR A 147 11.59 -7.42 -11.70
C THR A 147 12.28 -8.73 -12.06
N HIS A 148 11.79 -9.86 -11.51
CA HIS A 148 12.31 -11.18 -11.81
C HIS A 148 12.10 -11.56 -13.29
N VAL A 149 10.86 -11.45 -13.78
CA VAL A 149 10.48 -11.85 -15.15
C VAL A 149 11.21 -11.00 -16.19
N VAL A 150 11.23 -9.68 -16.02
CA VAL A 150 11.96 -8.77 -16.93
C VAL A 150 13.45 -9.10 -16.93
N GLY A 151 14.04 -9.37 -15.77
CA GLY A 151 15.44 -9.81 -15.67
C GLY A 151 15.72 -11.07 -16.49
N GLN A 152 14.83 -12.06 -16.44
CA GLN A 152 14.94 -13.30 -17.23
C GLN A 152 14.82 -13.04 -18.74
N VAL A 153 13.82 -12.24 -19.17
CA VAL A 153 13.63 -11.88 -20.58
C VAL A 153 14.87 -11.18 -21.15
N MET A 154 15.40 -10.19 -20.42
CA MET A 154 16.58 -9.43 -20.87
C MET A 154 17.84 -10.31 -20.92
N ALA A 155 18.01 -11.25 -19.98
CA ALA A 155 19.11 -12.20 -20.02
C ALA A 155 19.03 -13.14 -21.24
N GLN A 156 17.83 -13.62 -21.58
CA GLN A 156 17.61 -14.46 -22.77
C GLN A 156 17.84 -13.69 -24.07
N LEU A 157 17.33 -12.45 -24.15
CA LEU A 157 17.55 -11.57 -25.29
C LEU A 157 19.05 -11.30 -25.51
N LYS A 158 19.80 -11.00 -24.44
CA LYS A 158 21.25 -10.81 -24.50
C LYS A 158 21.99 -12.05 -25.01
N LYS A 159 21.55 -13.24 -24.63
CA LYS A 159 22.20 -14.52 -24.99
C LYS A 159 21.89 -14.97 -26.42
N THR A 160 20.65 -14.79 -26.86
CA THR A 160 20.13 -15.43 -28.08
C THR A 160 19.81 -14.45 -29.21
N GLY A 161 19.72 -13.15 -28.91
CA GLY A 161 19.32 -12.12 -29.87
C GLY A 161 17.83 -12.11 -30.21
N THR A 162 17.01 -12.93 -29.57
CA THR A 162 15.55 -13.01 -29.82
C THR A 162 14.78 -13.42 -28.56
N THR A 163 13.47 -13.20 -28.56
CA THR A 163 12.52 -13.69 -27.54
C THR A 163 11.48 -14.66 -28.09
N ALA A 164 11.62 -15.12 -29.34
CA ALA A 164 10.63 -15.98 -29.99
C ALA A 164 10.31 -17.26 -29.19
N HIS A 165 11.31 -17.85 -28.53
CA HIS A 165 11.14 -19.03 -27.68
C HIS A 165 10.45 -18.76 -26.34
N LEU A 166 10.17 -17.49 -26.02
CA LEU A 166 9.49 -17.09 -24.79
C LEU A 166 8.00 -16.76 -25.01
N MET A 167 7.49 -16.89 -26.23
CA MET A 167 6.12 -16.48 -26.58
C MET A 167 5.06 -17.13 -25.68
N ASP A 168 5.22 -18.40 -25.31
CA ASP A 168 4.27 -19.12 -24.44
C ASP A 168 4.25 -18.59 -22.99
N ASN A 169 5.22 -17.75 -22.60
CA ASN A 169 5.31 -17.11 -21.29
C ASN A 169 4.92 -15.62 -21.32
N MET A 170 4.35 -15.14 -22.43
CA MET A 170 3.95 -13.74 -22.60
C MET A 170 2.43 -13.65 -22.76
N VAL A 171 1.87 -12.54 -22.28
CA VAL A 171 0.52 -12.14 -22.65
C VAL A 171 0.48 -11.84 -24.15
N SER A 172 -0.62 -12.19 -24.83
CA SER A 172 -0.78 -11.84 -26.24
C SER A 172 -0.93 -10.31 -26.39
N LEU A 173 -0.60 -9.78 -27.57
CA LEU A 173 -0.79 -8.36 -27.83
C LEU A 173 -2.28 -7.96 -27.73
N GLY A 174 -3.19 -8.84 -28.17
CA GLY A 174 -4.62 -8.63 -28.05
C GLY A 174 -5.09 -8.55 -26.60
N ASP A 175 -4.70 -9.51 -25.76
CA ASP A 175 -5.07 -9.51 -24.34
C ASP A 175 -4.48 -8.30 -23.60
N CYS A 176 -3.28 -7.85 -24.00
CA CYS A 176 -2.68 -6.61 -23.46
C CYS A 176 -3.52 -5.37 -23.82
N PHE A 177 -3.98 -5.27 -25.06
CA PHE A 177 -4.83 -4.17 -25.50
C PHE A 177 -6.19 -4.19 -24.81
N GLU A 178 -6.79 -5.37 -24.66
CA GLU A 178 -8.05 -5.53 -23.94
C GLU A 178 -7.91 -5.17 -22.45
N ALA A 179 -6.80 -5.56 -21.81
CA ALA A 179 -6.50 -5.15 -20.43
C ALA A 179 -6.37 -3.62 -20.27
N MET A 180 -5.96 -2.91 -21.32
CA MET A 180 -5.93 -1.44 -21.36
C MET A 180 -7.27 -0.81 -21.79
N GLY A 181 -8.29 -1.62 -22.11
CA GLY A 181 -9.63 -1.15 -22.45
C GLY A 181 -9.82 -0.74 -23.92
N LEU A 182 -8.98 -1.23 -24.85
CA LEU A 182 -9.02 -0.81 -26.26
C LEU A 182 -10.42 -0.97 -26.88
N SER A 183 -11.12 -2.08 -26.63
CA SER A 183 -12.47 -2.29 -27.15
C SER A 183 -13.47 -1.23 -26.68
N SER A 184 -13.39 -0.79 -25.41
CA SER A 184 -14.26 0.28 -24.89
C SER A 184 -13.96 1.61 -25.58
N MET A 185 -12.67 1.93 -25.75
CA MET A 185 -12.23 3.17 -26.39
C MET A 185 -12.68 3.24 -27.85
N LEU A 186 -12.56 2.14 -28.60
CA LEU A 186 -13.00 2.08 -30.00
C LEU A 186 -14.53 2.18 -30.12
N ALA A 187 -15.28 1.61 -29.18
CA ALA A 187 -16.74 1.74 -29.16
C ALA A 187 -17.18 3.19 -28.89
N GLU A 188 -16.52 3.88 -27.96
CA GLU A 188 -16.75 5.31 -27.70
C GLU A 188 -16.38 6.16 -28.92
N ASP A 189 -15.23 5.92 -29.54
CA ASP A 189 -14.80 6.65 -30.74
C ASP A 189 -15.83 6.49 -31.87
N ALA A 190 -16.31 5.27 -32.11
CA ALA A 190 -17.35 5.01 -33.10
C ALA A 190 -18.68 5.72 -32.80
N GLN A 191 -19.02 5.93 -31.52
CA GLN A 191 -20.21 6.67 -31.12
C GLN A 191 -20.12 8.17 -31.46
N PHE A 192 -18.91 8.75 -31.40
CA PHE A 192 -18.67 10.17 -31.64
C PHE A 192 -18.11 10.50 -33.03
N ALA A 193 -17.78 9.48 -33.82
CA ALA A 193 -17.39 9.65 -35.21
C ALA A 193 -18.53 10.29 -36.02
N GLN A 194 -18.25 11.40 -36.71
CA GLN A 194 -19.22 11.96 -37.65
C GLN A 194 -19.51 10.95 -38.77
N PRO A 195 -20.76 10.83 -39.23
CA PRO A 195 -21.05 10.01 -40.40
C PRO A 195 -20.20 10.50 -41.56
N SER A 196 -19.46 9.58 -42.19
CA SER A 196 -18.68 9.87 -43.38
C SER A 196 -19.60 10.52 -44.41
N VAL A 197 -19.39 11.81 -44.67
CA VAL A 197 -20.05 12.50 -45.77
C VAL A 197 -19.46 11.90 -47.03
N GLY A 198 -20.13 10.89 -47.59
CA GLY A 198 -19.76 10.25 -48.84
C GLY A 198 -19.64 11.32 -49.93
N VAL A 199 -18.50 11.32 -50.62
CA VAL A 199 -18.29 12.01 -51.90
C VAL A 199 -18.55 11.01 -53.01
#